data_AF-M5BZ14-F1
#
_entry.id   AF-M5BZ14-F1
#
_cell.length_a   1.000
_cell.length_b   1.000
_cell.length_c   1.000
_cell.angle_alpha   90.00
_cell.angle_beta   90.00
_cell.angle_gamma   90.00
#
_symmetry.space_group_name_H-M   'P 1'
#
loop_
_entity.id
_entity.type
_entity.pdbx_description
1 polymer ?
#
loop_
_entity_poly.entity_id
_entity_poly.type
_entity_poly.pdbx_seq_one_letter_code
_entity_poly.pdbx_strand_id
1 'polypeptide(L)'
;MGCADGIMLCLAEIADLAFWKSQQQAKGCLSMPELVRRGLVIEKDLRREGYTLFRQQHENGMWGSVPPRATTVPSVNLDLPSGLRLGQSRSPPSSPPLPNAVLDGDELRRLVSDIFREAAILYLHTELSDLRPQVPEIKRAVKDTIEALKKLPCSEYDRSLVFPLALAGCATDEPEMREYVRSRIKQLSSAVGNCATAGELIEHVWSRRDKAPGLVLGWREAMQEINMTILLV
;
A
#
# COMPACT_ATOMS: atom_id res chain seq x y z
N MET A 1 4.47 6.96 8.79
CA MET A 1 3.84 5.70 9.28
C MET A 1 2.34 5.93 9.27
N GLY A 2 1.55 5.21 8.48
CA GLY A 2 0.11 5.48 8.45
C GLY A 2 -0.62 4.68 7.39
N CYS A 3 -0.72 3.37 7.61
CA CYS A 3 -1.88 2.63 7.11
C CYS A 3 -3.08 3.11 7.92
N ALA A 4 -4.27 3.23 7.31
CA ALA A 4 -5.46 3.60 8.04
C ALA A 4 -5.74 2.59 9.16
N ASP A 5 -6.08 3.08 10.36
CA ASP A 5 -6.31 2.25 11.55
C ASP A 5 -7.28 1.08 11.29
N GLY A 6 -8.28 1.32 10.44
CA GLY A 6 -9.21 0.30 10.01
C GLY A 6 -8.60 -0.84 9.20
N ILE A 7 -7.70 -0.53 8.25
CA ILE A 7 -7.09 -1.56 7.40
C ILE A 7 -6.20 -2.46 8.26
N MET A 8 -5.51 -1.87 9.23
CA MET A 8 -4.73 -2.62 10.22
C MET A 8 -5.60 -3.50 11.10
N LEU A 9 -6.78 -3.03 11.52
CA LEU A 9 -7.75 -3.85 12.25
C LEU A 9 -8.22 -5.03 11.38
N CYS A 10 -8.56 -4.78 10.12
CA CYS A 10 -8.95 -5.85 9.19
C CYS A 10 -7.82 -6.87 9.00
N LEU A 11 -6.57 -6.44 8.89
CA LEU A 11 -5.41 -7.36 8.83
C LEU A 11 -5.31 -8.24 10.08
N ALA A 12 -5.54 -7.66 11.26
CA ALA A 12 -5.59 -8.42 12.51
C ALA A 12 -6.76 -9.42 12.52
N GLU A 13 -7.94 -9.03 12.01
CA GLU A 13 -9.10 -9.92 11.87
C GLU A 13 -8.84 -11.06 10.87
N ILE A 14 -8.12 -10.82 9.77
CA ILE A 14 -7.72 -11.88 8.84
C ILE A 14 -6.75 -12.85 9.53
N ALA A 15 -5.80 -12.33 10.32
CA ALA A 15 -4.88 -13.16 11.07
C ALA A 15 -5.61 -14.02 12.12
N ASP A 16 -6.61 -13.47 12.81
CA ASP A 16 -7.48 -14.24 13.72
C ASP A 16 -8.31 -15.29 12.95
N LEU A 17 -8.85 -14.93 11.77
CA LEU A 17 -9.55 -15.87 10.91
C LEU A 17 -8.65 -17.03 10.47
N ALA A 18 -7.40 -16.74 10.10
CA ALA A 18 -6.40 -17.73 9.72
C ALA A 18 -6.09 -18.67 10.90
N PHE A 19 -5.87 -18.11 12.09
CA PHE A 19 -5.65 -18.89 13.30
C PHE A 19 -6.85 -19.78 13.64
N TRP A 20 -8.07 -19.23 13.57
CA TRP A 20 -9.30 -19.97 13.78
C TRP A 20 -9.45 -21.10 12.74
N LYS A 21 -9.20 -20.84 11.45
CA LYS A 21 -9.23 -21.83 10.38
C LYS A 21 -8.29 -22.99 10.70
N SER A 22 -7.03 -22.71 11.03
CA SER A 22 -6.04 -23.73 11.40
C SER A 22 -6.48 -24.54 12.62
N GLN A 23 -7.06 -23.89 13.65
CA GLN A 23 -7.56 -24.58 14.83
C GLN A 23 -8.73 -25.52 14.51
N GLN A 24 -9.68 -25.10 13.68
CA GLN A 24 -10.83 -25.92 13.28
C GLN A 24 -10.41 -27.07 12.36
N GLN A 25 -9.43 -26.85 11.47
CA GLN A 25 -8.83 -27.89 10.64
C GLN A 25 -8.16 -28.97 11.50
N ALA A 26 -7.38 -28.58 12.51
CA ALA A 26 -6.73 -29.51 13.44
C ALA A 26 -7.74 -30.36 14.24
N LYS A 27 -8.93 -29.82 14.52
CA LYS A 27 -10.05 -30.52 15.17
C LYS A 27 -10.91 -31.34 14.19
N GLY A 28 -10.69 -31.22 12.88
CA GLY A 28 -11.49 -31.89 11.85
C GLY A 28 -12.93 -31.35 11.73
N CYS A 29 -13.22 -30.14 12.21
CA CYS A 29 -14.57 -29.57 12.29
C CYS A 29 -14.73 -28.23 11.57
N LEU A 30 -13.84 -27.92 10.61
CA LEU A 30 -13.92 -26.69 9.81
C LEU A 30 -15.24 -26.63 9.02
N SER A 31 -16.05 -25.62 9.30
CA SER A 31 -17.24 -25.28 8.52
C SER A 31 -16.85 -24.29 7.41
N MET A 32 -16.85 -24.75 6.16
CA MET A 32 -16.61 -23.89 4.99
C MET A 32 -17.62 -22.73 4.87
N PRO A 33 -18.94 -22.94 5.10
CA PRO A 33 -19.89 -21.83 5.09
C PRO A 33 -19.59 -20.76 6.14
N GLU A 34 -19.17 -21.15 7.36
CA GLU A 34 -18.82 -20.18 8.41
C GLU A 34 -17.51 -19.46 8.10
N LEU A 35 -16.51 -20.16 7.55
CA LEU A 35 -15.27 -19.55 7.07
C LEU A 35 -15.56 -18.44 6.05
N VAL A 36 -16.38 -18.74 5.04
CA VAL A 36 -16.79 -17.76 4.02
C VAL A 36 -17.60 -16.63 4.63
N ARG A 37 -18.55 -16.93 5.54
CA ARG A 37 -19.38 -15.90 6.20
C ARG A 37 -18.52 -14.90 6.96
N ARG A 38 -17.53 -15.37 7.73
CA ARG A 38 -16.59 -14.51 8.46
C ARG A 38 -15.74 -13.69 7.50
N GLY A 39 -15.20 -14.32 6.46
CA GLY A 39 -14.42 -13.62 5.43
C GLY A 39 -15.20 -12.50 4.74
N LEU A 40 -16.46 -12.73 4.37
CA LEU A 40 -17.30 -11.71 3.73
C LEU A 40 -17.54 -10.48 4.62
N VAL A 41 -17.58 -10.64 5.94
CA VAL A 41 -17.70 -9.51 6.87
C VAL A 41 -16.44 -8.65 6.80
N ILE A 42 -15.26 -9.28 6.89
CA ILE A 42 -13.97 -8.58 6.80
C ILE A 42 -13.82 -7.91 5.44
N GLU A 43 -14.18 -8.60 4.35
CA GLU A 43 -14.06 -8.05 2.99
C GLU A 43 -14.96 -6.81 2.81
N LYS A 44 -16.19 -6.85 3.33
CA LYS A 44 -17.10 -5.70 3.31
C LYS A 44 -16.50 -4.51 4.06
N ASP A 45 -15.82 -4.77 5.16
CA ASP A 45 -15.24 -3.74 6.01
C ASP A 45 -13.99 -3.13 5.36
N LEU A 46 -13.10 -3.94 4.78
CA LEU A 46 -11.99 -3.48 3.94
C LEU A 46 -12.46 -2.59 2.78
N ARG A 47 -13.53 -2.99 2.09
CA ARG A 47 -14.10 -2.20 1.00
C ARG A 47 -14.71 -0.90 1.51
N ARG A 48 -15.41 -0.92 2.66
CA ARG A 48 -16.02 0.26 3.30
C ARG A 48 -14.97 1.28 3.74
N GLU A 49 -13.87 0.82 4.30
CA GLU A 49 -12.81 1.71 4.79
C GLU A 49 -12.05 2.42 3.68
N GLY A 50 -11.95 1.78 2.51
CA GLY A 50 -11.57 2.48 1.28
C GLY A 50 -12.40 3.75 1.10
N TYR A 51 -13.72 3.67 1.25
CA TYR A 51 -14.61 4.84 1.10
C TYR A 51 -14.53 5.86 2.25
N THR A 52 -14.26 5.46 3.49
CA THR A 52 -14.17 6.42 4.62
C THR A 52 -12.91 7.26 4.54
N LEU A 53 -11.79 6.70 4.07
CA LEU A 53 -10.57 7.46 3.76
C LEU A 53 -10.83 8.49 2.66
N PHE A 54 -11.56 8.11 1.61
CA PHE A 54 -11.99 9.05 0.58
C PHE A 54 -12.88 10.18 1.13
N ARG A 55 -13.78 9.89 2.09
CA ARG A 55 -14.75 10.87 2.64
C ARG A 55 -14.14 11.82 3.67
N GLN A 56 -13.35 11.33 4.64
CA GLN A 56 -12.74 12.18 5.68
C GLN A 56 -11.86 13.30 5.08
N GLN A 57 -11.30 13.07 3.90
CA GLN A 57 -10.47 14.07 3.22
C GLN A 57 -11.22 15.07 2.35
N HIS A 58 -12.43 14.75 1.84
CA HIS A 58 -13.23 15.76 1.14
C HIS A 58 -13.78 16.82 2.12
N GLU A 59 -14.04 16.43 3.38
CA GLU A 59 -14.45 17.37 4.44
C GLU A 59 -13.26 18.15 5.02
N ASN A 60 -12.09 17.51 5.24
CA ASN A 60 -10.89 18.23 5.71
C ASN A 60 -10.25 19.16 4.65
N GLY A 61 -10.56 19.00 3.36
CA GLY A 61 -10.09 19.89 2.29
C GLY A 61 -10.85 21.24 2.19
N MET A 62 -11.95 21.42 2.93
CA MET A 62 -12.78 22.64 2.84
C MET A 62 -12.46 23.68 3.93
N TRP A 63 -11.70 23.33 4.98
CA TRP A 63 -11.32 24.28 6.04
C TRP A 63 -9.94 24.91 5.79
N GLY A 64 -9.80 25.58 4.64
CA GLY A 64 -8.57 26.27 4.24
C GLY A 64 -8.71 27.78 4.00
N SER A 65 -9.87 28.38 4.30
CA SER A 65 -10.06 29.84 4.18
C SER A 65 -10.12 30.48 5.56
N VAL A 66 -8.95 30.88 6.06
CA VAL A 66 -8.86 31.82 7.18
C VAL A 66 -9.34 33.19 6.67
N PRO A 67 -10.38 33.82 7.23
CA PRO A 67 -10.74 35.18 6.85
C PRO A 67 -9.62 36.13 7.32
N PRO A 68 -9.24 37.15 6.52
CA PRO A 68 -8.17 38.06 6.90
C PRO A 68 -8.60 38.86 8.13
N ARG A 69 -7.97 38.58 9.26
CA ARG A 69 -8.13 39.34 10.51
C ARG A 69 -7.49 40.71 10.30
N ALA A 70 -8.32 41.75 10.24
CA ALA A 70 -7.89 43.14 10.25
C ALA A 70 -7.10 43.42 11.53
N THR A 71 -5.77 43.52 11.42
CA THR A 71 -4.92 44.13 12.44
C THR A 71 -4.66 45.57 12.03
N THR A 72 -5.38 46.48 12.69
CA THR A 72 -5.10 47.91 12.75
C THR A 72 -3.75 48.14 13.42
N VAL A 73 -2.74 48.46 12.62
CA VAL A 73 -1.49 49.07 13.09
C VAL A 73 -1.61 50.58 12.91
N PRO A 74 -1.29 51.41 13.93
CA PRO A 74 -1.34 52.85 13.79
C PRO A 74 -0.13 53.34 12.99
N SER A 75 -0.38 54.01 11.87
CA SER A 75 0.64 54.69 11.07
C SER A 75 1.16 55.92 11.81
N VAL A 76 2.46 55.95 12.09
CA VAL A 76 3.18 57.19 12.41
C VAL A 76 3.69 57.74 11.09
N ASN A 77 3.08 58.80 10.58
CA ASN A 77 3.55 59.50 9.39
C ASN A 77 4.73 60.40 9.78
N LEU A 78 5.87 60.21 9.12
CA LEU A 78 6.96 61.19 9.09
C LEU A 78 7.17 61.60 7.63
N ASP A 79 6.78 62.83 7.32
CA ASP A 79 6.96 63.48 6.02
C ASP A 79 8.45 63.81 5.75
N LEU A 80 8.94 63.49 4.55
CA LEU A 80 10.12 64.17 3.99
C LEU A 80 10.03 64.25 2.45
N PRO A 81 10.43 65.37 1.80
CA PRO A 81 9.97 65.74 0.48
C PRO A 81 10.78 65.15 -0.69
N SER A 82 10.14 65.21 -1.85
CA SER A 82 10.51 64.62 -3.13
C SER A 82 11.83 65.12 -3.75
N GLY A 83 12.56 64.23 -4.42
CA GLY A 83 13.63 64.60 -5.35
C GLY A 83 14.28 63.41 -6.07
N LEU A 84 14.19 63.44 -7.41
CA LEU A 84 15.03 62.78 -8.43
C LEU A 84 14.83 61.29 -8.76
N ARG A 85 14.39 61.07 -10.02
CA ARG A 85 14.40 59.81 -10.77
C ARG A 85 15.82 59.39 -11.15
N LEU A 86 16.08 58.08 -11.26
CA LEU A 86 16.71 57.46 -12.44
C LEU A 86 16.45 55.94 -12.44
N GLY A 87 16.19 55.37 -13.61
CA GLY A 87 15.54 54.07 -13.79
C GLY A 87 16.42 52.83 -13.58
N GLN A 88 15.76 51.67 -13.60
CA GLN A 88 16.38 50.40 -13.99
C GLN A 88 15.34 49.34 -14.37
N SER A 89 15.54 48.79 -15.56
CA SER A 89 15.31 47.41 -16.00
C SER A 89 13.97 46.72 -15.68
N ARG A 90 13.10 46.63 -16.69
CA ARG A 90 12.06 45.59 -16.75
C ARG A 90 12.73 44.25 -17.09
N SER A 91 12.86 43.35 -16.11
CA SER A 91 13.01 41.92 -16.40
C SER A 91 11.65 41.34 -16.78
N PRO A 92 11.55 40.49 -17.82
CA PRO A 92 10.36 39.68 -18.04
C PRO A 92 10.31 38.53 -17.00
N PRO A 93 9.13 38.14 -16.49
CA PRO A 93 9.02 36.92 -15.69
C PRO A 93 9.19 35.71 -16.60
N SER A 94 10.37 35.09 -16.56
CA SER A 94 10.64 33.83 -17.25
C SER A 94 9.92 32.67 -16.53
N SER A 95 8.87 32.20 -17.19
CA SER A 95 8.29 30.85 -17.20
C SER A 95 7.70 30.27 -15.89
N PRO A 96 6.48 29.69 -15.92
CA PRO A 96 5.99 28.88 -14.81
C PRO A 96 6.87 27.62 -14.68
N PRO A 97 7.17 27.14 -13.45
CA PRO A 97 7.81 25.85 -13.28
C PRO A 97 6.88 24.77 -13.85
N LEU A 98 7.45 23.91 -14.70
CA LEU A 98 6.83 22.66 -15.15
C LEU A 98 6.33 21.87 -13.92
N PRO A 99 5.12 21.29 -13.94
CA PRO A 99 4.67 20.44 -12.86
C PRO A 99 5.37 19.08 -12.99
N ASN A 100 6.63 19.00 -12.56
CA ASN A 100 7.06 17.76 -11.92
C ASN A 100 6.30 17.76 -10.59
N ALA A 101 5.07 17.25 -10.62
CA ALA A 101 4.24 17.07 -9.44
C ALA A 101 4.96 16.07 -8.55
N VAL A 102 5.84 16.58 -7.68
CA VAL A 102 6.29 15.87 -6.50
C VAL A 102 5.00 15.60 -5.74
N LEU A 103 4.55 14.35 -5.71
CA LEU A 103 3.36 13.96 -4.95
C LEU A 103 3.54 14.47 -3.53
N ASP A 104 2.54 15.17 -3.00
CA ASP A 104 2.58 15.62 -1.63
C ASP A 104 2.57 14.40 -0.69
N GLY A 105 3.15 14.54 0.51
CA GLY A 105 3.24 13.45 1.48
C GLY A 105 1.88 12.85 1.84
N ASP A 106 0.81 13.64 1.77
CA ASP A 106 -0.57 13.22 1.96
C ASP A 106 -1.07 12.28 0.87
N GLU A 107 -0.70 12.55 -0.38
CA GLU A 107 -1.05 11.71 -1.53
C GLU A 107 -0.30 10.39 -1.49
N LEU A 108 0.98 10.43 -1.11
CA LEU A 108 1.80 9.23 -0.95
C LEU A 108 1.27 8.31 0.16
N ARG A 109 0.83 8.87 1.30
CA ARG A 109 0.18 8.12 2.38
C ARG A 109 -1.12 7.44 1.95
N ARG A 110 -1.91 8.10 1.09
CA ARG A 110 -3.13 7.50 0.51
C ARG A 110 -2.79 6.31 -0.37
N LEU A 111 -1.82 6.47 -1.27
CA LEU A 111 -1.39 5.39 -2.15
C LEU A 111 -0.87 4.17 -1.36
N VAL A 112 -0.12 4.39 -0.28
CA VAL A 112 0.29 3.32 0.62
C VAL A 112 -0.91 2.65 1.29
N SER A 113 -1.86 3.42 1.81
CA SER A 113 -3.09 2.87 2.40
C SER A 113 -3.89 2.04 1.38
N ASP A 114 -3.98 2.52 0.13
CA ASP A 114 -4.61 1.77 -0.96
C ASP A 114 -3.91 0.44 -1.23
N ILE A 115 -2.58 0.43 -1.30
CA ILE A 115 -1.78 -0.79 -1.48
C ILE A 115 -2.05 -1.78 -0.35
N PHE A 116 -2.05 -1.33 0.90
CA PHE A 116 -2.31 -2.19 2.06
C PHE A 116 -3.72 -2.74 2.06
N ARG A 117 -4.72 -1.96 1.63
CA ARG A 117 -6.09 -2.45 1.48
C ARG A 117 -6.18 -3.55 0.42
N GLU A 118 -5.63 -3.32 -0.77
CA GLU A 118 -5.67 -4.33 -1.84
C GLU A 118 -4.89 -5.60 -1.42
N ALA A 119 -3.75 -5.44 -0.74
CA ALA A 119 -3.00 -6.54 -0.16
C ALA A 119 -3.77 -7.28 0.94
N ALA A 120 -4.54 -6.60 1.77
CA ALA A 120 -5.39 -7.23 2.79
C ALA A 120 -6.53 -8.04 2.15
N ILE A 121 -7.14 -7.52 1.08
CA ILE A 121 -8.15 -8.26 0.29
C ILE A 121 -7.50 -9.52 -0.32
N LEU A 122 -6.32 -9.38 -0.92
CA LEU A 122 -5.56 -10.52 -1.41
C LEU A 122 -5.27 -11.52 -0.30
N TYR A 123 -4.84 -11.05 0.87
CA TYR A 123 -4.52 -11.89 2.01
C TYR A 123 -5.74 -12.71 2.46
N LEU A 124 -6.89 -12.05 2.59
CA LEU A 124 -8.15 -12.71 2.90
C LEU A 124 -8.50 -13.79 1.87
N HIS A 125 -8.40 -13.50 0.57
CA HIS A 125 -8.68 -14.51 -0.46
C HIS A 125 -7.73 -15.70 -0.39
N THR A 126 -6.46 -15.48 -0.05
CA THR A 126 -5.52 -16.59 0.18
C THR A 126 -5.86 -17.41 1.40
N GLU A 127 -6.43 -16.83 2.46
CA GLU A 127 -6.87 -17.58 3.64
C GLU A 127 -8.19 -18.33 3.38
N LEU A 128 -9.08 -17.80 2.52
CA LEU A 128 -10.34 -18.45 2.17
C LEU A 128 -10.18 -19.58 1.14
N SER A 129 -9.32 -19.40 0.14
CA SER A 129 -9.19 -20.31 -1.01
C SER A 129 -7.88 -21.07 -1.08
N ASP A 130 -7.02 -20.91 -0.06
CA ASP A 130 -5.61 -21.23 -0.07
C ASP A 130 -4.86 -20.44 -1.16
N LEU A 131 -3.53 -20.49 -1.16
CA LEU A 131 -2.72 -19.71 -2.10
C LEU A 131 -2.65 -20.37 -3.48
N ARG A 132 -3.80 -20.43 -4.15
CA ARG A 132 -4.00 -21.04 -5.48
C ARG A 132 -4.10 -19.94 -6.55
N PRO A 133 -3.02 -19.69 -7.32
CA PRO A 133 -3.00 -18.60 -8.31
C PRO A 133 -4.02 -18.75 -9.45
N GLN A 134 -4.63 -19.93 -9.59
CA GLN A 134 -5.66 -20.19 -10.60
C GLN A 134 -7.05 -19.65 -10.23
N VAL A 135 -7.26 -19.36 -8.94
CA VAL A 135 -8.54 -18.85 -8.41
C VAL A 135 -8.75 -17.40 -8.92
N PRO A 136 -9.90 -17.10 -9.56
CA PRO A 136 -10.10 -15.80 -10.21
C PRO A 136 -10.08 -14.62 -9.25
N GLU A 137 -10.57 -14.80 -8.01
CA GLU A 137 -10.53 -13.80 -6.95
C GLU A 137 -9.08 -13.43 -6.58
N ILE A 138 -8.21 -14.44 -6.48
CA ILE A 138 -6.77 -14.24 -6.19
C ILE A 138 -6.10 -13.53 -7.37
N LYS A 139 -6.32 -13.97 -8.61
CA LYS A 139 -5.75 -13.31 -9.80
C LYS A 139 -6.13 -11.83 -9.86
N ARG A 140 -7.41 -11.53 -9.62
CA ARG A 140 -7.91 -10.16 -9.61
C ARG A 140 -7.28 -9.34 -8.49
N ALA A 141 -7.25 -9.86 -7.27
CA ALA A 141 -6.66 -9.15 -6.13
C ALA A 141 -5.15 -8.92 -6.28
N VAL A 142 -4.41 -9.86 -6.88
CA VAL A 142 -3.00 -9.67 -7.27
C VAL A 142 -2.87 -8.52 -8.26
N LYS A 143 -3.69 -8.53 -9.32
CA LYS A 143 -3.69 -7.47 -10.33
C LYS A 143 -3.98 -6.10 -9.69
N ASP A 144 -5.03 -6.00 -8.89
CA ASP A 144 -5.43 -4.76 -8.21
C ASP A 144 -4.31 -4.25 -7.27
N THR A 145 -3.65 -5.16 -6.54
CA THR A 145 -2.48 -4.84 -5.70
C THR A 145 -1.30 -4.32 -6.52
N ILE A 146 -0.97 -4.98 -7.64
CA ILE A 146 0.12 -4.55 -8.54
C ILE A 146 -0.20 -3.20 -9.20
N GLU A 147 -1.44 -2.97 -9.60
CA GLU A 147 -1.88 -1.69 -10.15
C GLU A 147 -1.80 -0.57 -9.11
N ALA A 148 -2.11 -0.84 -7.84
CA ALA A 148 -1.90 0.11 -6.75
C ALA A 148 -0.40 0.40 -6.53
N LEU A 149 0.45 -0.64 -6.52
CA LEU A 149 1.90 -0.50 -6.41
C LEU A 149 2.51 0.34 -7.55
N LYS A 150 2.01 0.19 -8.78
CA LYS A 150 2.46 0.96 -9.96
C LYS A 150 2.22 2.47 -9.85
N LYS A 151 1.21 2.89 -9.07
CA LYS A 151 0.91 4.31 -8.83
C LYS A 151 1.90 4.96 -7.86
N LEU A 152 2.61 4.17 -7.06
CA LEU A 152 3.53 4.67 -6.05
C LEU A 152 4.94 4.89 -6.63
N PRO A 153 5.44 6.13 -6.70
CA PRO A 153 6.85 6.36 -7.03
C PRO A 153 7.77 5.77 -5.94
N CYS A 154 9.04 5.59 -6.26
CA CYS A 154 10.05 5.22 -5.26
C CYS A 154 10.09 6.30 -4.16
N SER A 155 9.96 5.91 -2.90
CA SER A 155 9.80 6.84 -1.78
C SER A 155 10.28 6.25 -0.45
N GLU A 156 10.19 6.98 0.65
CA GLU A 156 10.56 6.44 1.98
C GLU A 156 9.62 5.33 2.48
N TYR A 157 8.39 5.23 1.95
CA TYR A 157 7.37 4.26 2.37
C TYR A 157 7.63 2.86 1.85
N ASP A 158 8.50 2.74 0.88
CA ASP A 158 8.93 1.51 0.22
C ASP A 158 9.35 0.39 1.19
N ARG A 159 9.94 0.74 2.34
CA ARG A 159 10.30 -0.23 3.39
C ARG A 159 9.08 -0.87 4.07
N SER A 160 7.93 -0.20 4.07
CA SER A 160 6.69 -0.75 4.62
C SER A 160 5.98 -1.70 3.64
N LEU A 161 6.38 -1.71 2.36
CA LEU A 161 5.69 -2.46 1.31
C LEU A 161 6.19 -3.90 1.16
N VAL A 162 7.01 -4.38 2.10
CA VAL A 162 7.51 -5.76 2.11
C VAL A 162 6.35 -6.75 2.13
N PHE A 163 5.36 -6.53 3.00
CA PHE A 163 4.20 -7.42 3.10
C PHE A 163 3.37 -7.47 1.80
N PRO A 164 2.90 -6.35 1.23
CA PRO A 164 2.18 -6.35 -0.05
C PRO A 164 2.96 -7.01 -1.20
N LEU A 165 4.26 -6.74 -1.30
CA LEU A 165 5.11 -7.29 -2.37
C LEU A 165 5.32 -8.80 -2.21
N ALA A 166 5.65 -9.25 -0.99
CA ALA A 166 5.85 -10.67 -0.70
C ALA A 166 4.59 -11.47 -1.00
N LEU A 167 3.43 -10.98 -0.54
CA LEU A 167 2.16 -11.64 -0.73
C LEU A 167 1.75 -11.69 -2.21
N ALA A 168 1.81 -10.56 -2.93
CA ALA A 168 1.48 -10.51 -4.36
C ALA A 168 2.43 -11.38 -5.19
N GLY A 169 3.73 -11.36 -4.87
CA GLY A 169 4.74 -12.20 -5.52
C GLY A 169 4.47 -13.70 -5.31
N CYS A 170 4.17 -14.11 -4.09
CA CYS A 170 3.82 -15.50 -3.80
C CYS A 170 2.49 -15.90 -4.48
N ALA A 171 1.51 -15.00 -4.57
CA ALA A 171 0.18 -15.30 -5.08
C ALA A 171 0.07 -15.32 -6.63
N THR A 172 1.14 -14.95 -7.36
CA THR A 172 1.12 -14.89 -8.84
C THR A 172 1.99 -15.94 -9.52
N ASP A 173 1.48 -16.47 -10.62
CA ASP A 173 2.23 -17.31 -11.57
C ASP A 173 2.44 -16.62 -12.93
N GLU A 174 1.90 -15.41 -13.13
CA GLU A 174 1.98 -14.71 -14.41
C GLU A 174 3.37 -14.09 -14.61
N PRO A 175 4.10 -14.42 -15.71
CA PRO A 175 5.48 -13.98 -15.90
C PRO A 175 5.68 -12.45 -15.85
N GLU A 176 4.74 -11.68 -16.40
CA GLU A 176 4.79 -10.22 -16.38
C GLU A 176 4.69 -9.67 -14.95
N MET A 177 3.79 -10.22 -14.15
CA MET A 177 3.61 -9.83 -12.74
C MET A 177 4.81 -10.25 -11.89
N ARG A 178 5.35 -11.45 -12.12
CA ARG A 178 6.58 -11.92 -11.45
C ARG A 178 7.75 -10.97 -11.72
N GLU A 179 7.95 -10.59 -12.98
CA GLU A 179 9.05 -9.67 -13.33
C GLU A 179 8.85 -8.28 -12.73
N TYR A 180 7.61 -7.77 -12.68
CA TYR A 180 7.32 -6.51 -12.02
C TYR A 180 7.67 -6.56 -10.52
N VAL A 181 7.21 -7.59 -9.79
CA VAL A 181 7.50 -7.75 -8.35
C VAL A 181 9.01 -7.86 -8.11
N ARG A 182 9.71 -8.67 -8.93
CA ARG A 182 11.16 -8.81 -8.88
C ARG A 182 11.88 -7.48 -9.09
N SER A 183 11.50 -6.73 -10.12
CA SER A 183 12.08 -5.42 -10.42
C SER A 183 11.86 -4.44 -9.27
N ARG A 184 10.65 -4.40 -8.71
CA ARG A 184 10.33 -3.55 -7.57
C ARG A 184 11.14 -3.93 -6.34
N ILE A 185 11.23 -5.21 -5.97
CA ILE A 185 12.05 -5.66 -4.84
C ILE A 185 13.53 -5.31 -5.01
N LYS A 186 14.10 -5.45 -6.21
CA LYS A 186 15.48 -5.06 -6.51
C LYS A 186 15.73 -3.55 -6.34
N GLN A 187 14.77 -2.71 -6.70
CA GLN A 187 14.85 -1.27 -6.46
C GLN A 187 14.88 -0.96 -4.95
N LEU A 188 14.16 -1.77 -4.16
CA LEU A 188 14.02 -1.63 -2.71
C LEU A 188 15.19 -2.24 -1.92
N SER A 189 15.91 -3.21 -2.48
CA SER A 189 16.96 -3.99 -1.80
C SER A 189 18.27 -3.23 -1.59
N SER A 190 18.42 -2.01 -2.14
CA SER A 190 19.55 -1.13 -1.80
C SER A 190 19.54 -0.70 -0.33
N ALA A 191 18.39 -0.83 0.35
CA ALA A 191 18.27 -0.71 1.80
C ALA A 191 18.45 -2.10 2.45
N VAL A 192 19.45 -2.24 3.31
CA VAL A 192 19.67 -3.43 4.16
C VAL A 192 18.38 -3.77 4.94
N GLY A 193 17.85 -5.00 4.82
CA GLY A 193 16.66 -5.45 5.58
C GLY A 193 15.77 -6.52 4.91
N ASN A 194 14.52 -6.64 5.40
CA ASN A 194 13.52 -7.67 5.05
C ASN A 194 13.18 -7.80 3.55
N CYS A 195 13.48 -6.78 2.72
CA CYS A 195 13.22 -6.82 1.28
C CYS A 195 14.01 -7.92 0.56
N ALA A 196 15.27 -8.15 0.95
CA ALA A 196 16.09 -9.22 0.37
C ALA A 196 15.51 -10.60 0.71
N THR A 197 15.14 -10.79 1.97
CA THR A 197 14.50 -12.01 2.49
C THR A 197 13.16 -12.28 1.80
N ALA A 198 12.35 -11.24 1.56
CA ALA A 198 11.10 -11.36 0.80
C ALA A 198 11.35 -11.75 -0.66
N GLY A 199 12.39 -11.20 -1.29
CA GLY A 199 12.80 -11.60 -2.63
C GLY A 199 13.18 -13.08 -2.71
N GLU A 200 14.01 -13.55 -1.77
CA GLU A 200 14.40 -14.97 -1.68
C GLU A 200 13.19 -15.90 -1.49
N LEU A 201 12.25 -15.53 -0.61
CA LEU A 201 11.00 -16.27 -0.41
C LEU A 201 10.20 -16.40 -1.71
N ILE A 202 10.02 -15.28 -2.42
CA ILE A 202 9.23 -15.25 -3.66
C ILE A 202 9.88 -16.09 -4.76
N GLU A 203 11.20 -15.96 -4.95
CA GLU A 203 11.94 -16.76 -5.94
C GLU A 203 11.89 -18.26 -5.61
N HIS A 204 11.95 -18.62 -4.32
CA HIS A 204 11.80 -20.01 -3.88
C HIS A 204 10.42 -20.57 -4.23
N VAL A 205 9.35 -19.81 -3.95
CA VAL A 205 7.97 -20.20 -4.31
C VAL A 205 7.84 -20.42 -5.81
N TRP A 206 8.35 -19.50 -6.63
CA TRP A 206 8.31 -19.61 -8.08
C TRP A 206 9.10 -20.82 -8.58
N SER A 207 10.33 -21.02 -8.12
CA SER A 207 11.16 -22.17 -8.51
C SER A 207 10.49 -23.51 -8.21
N ARG A 208 9.82 -23.62 -7.05
CA ARG A 208 9.11 -24.84 -6.64
C ARG A 208 7.90 -25.12 -7.53
N ARG A 209 7.11 -24.09 -7.86
CA ARG A 209 5.95 -24.23 -8.75
C ARG A 209 6.35 -24.52 -10.19
N ASP A 210 7.47 -23.96 -10.66
CA ASP A 210 7.97 -24.21 -12.01
C ASP A 210 8.46 -25.67 -12.16
N LYS A 211 9.02 -26.26 -11.09
CA LYS A 211 9.41 -27.69 -11.04
C LYS A 211 8.23 -28.64 -10.90
N ALA A 212 7.15 -28.21 -10.28
CA ALA A 212 5.96 -29.02 -10.02
C ALA A 212 4.69 -28.24 -10.39
N PRO A 213 4.27 -28.25 -11.67
CA PRO A 213 3.08 -27.57 -12.11
C PRO A 213 1.84 -28.02 -11.31
N GLY A 214 1.07 -27.07 -10.79
CA GLY A 214 -0.09 -27.34 -9.94
C GLY A 214 0.21 -27.47 -8.45
N LEU A 215 1.47 -27.33 -8.03
CA LEU A 215 1.84 -27.24 -6.62
C LEU A 215 1.18 -26.01 -5.96
N VAL A 216 0.37 -26.27 -4.93
CA VAL A 216 -0.16 -25.23 -4.05
C VAL A 216 0.86 -25.02 -2.94
N LEU A 217 1.65 -23.96 -3.05
CA LEU A 217 2.66 -23.59 -2.06
C LEU A 217 2.38 -22.17 -1.59
N GLY A 218 1.94 -22.02 -0.34
CA GLY A 218 1.77 -20.73 0.30
C GLY A 218 3.09 -20.13 0.75
N TRP A 219 3.03 -18.86 1.17
CA TRP A 219 4.20 -18.17 1.72
C TRP A 219 4.60 -18.73 3.09
N ARG A 220 3.66 -19.22 3.91
CA ARG A 220 3.96 -19.81 5.23
C ARG A 220 4.76 -21.10 5.11
N GLU A 221 4.34 -22.01 4.24
CA GLU A 221 5.02 -23.27 4.00
C GLU A 221 6.41 -23.01 3.38
N ALA A 222 6.48 -22.11 2.41
CA ALA A 222 7.75 -21.72 1.81
C ALA A 222 8.72 -21.12 2.83
N MET A 223 8.25 -20.29 3.76
CA MET A 223 9.08 -19.74 4.85
C MET A 223 9.60 -20.82 5.80
N GLN A 224 8.80 -21.85 6.09
CA GLN A 224 9.24 -23.00 6.89
C GLN A 224 10.31 -23.81 6.16
N GLU A 225 10.19 -24.02 4.85
CA GLU A 225 11.18 -24.78 4.07
C GLU A 225 12.56 -24.10 4.03
N ILE A 226 12.59 -22.77 3.98
CA ILE A 226 13.85 -21.99 3.88
C ILE A 226 14.35 -21.49 5.25
N ASN A 227 13.76 -21.96 6.36
CA ASN A 227 14.09 -21.55 7.73
C ASN A 227 14.07 -20.02 7.95
N MET A 228 13.16 -19.31 7.29
CA MET A 228 13.06 -17.84 7.39
C MET A 228 11.98 -17.40 8.37
N THR A 229 12.34 -16.43 9.21
CA THR A 229 11.40 -15.73 10.11
C THR A 229 11.22 -14.29 9.64
N ILE A 230 10.41 -14.09 8.60
CA ILE A 230 9.94 -12.73 8.24
C ILE A 230 8.74 -12.42 9.11
N LEU A 231 8.83 -11.36 9.94
CA LEU A 231 7.66 -10.75 10.56
C LEU A 231 6.91 -9.99 9.45
N LEU A 232 5.94 -10.67 8.84
CA LEU A 232 4.91 -10.06 8.02
C LEU A 232 3.80 -9.60 8.99
N VAL A 233 4.02 -8.46 9.63
CA VAL A 233 3.03 -7.77 10.47
C VAL A 233 2.87 -6.35 9.96
#